data_AF-D1JGZ5-F1
#
_entry.id   AF-D1JGZ5-F1
#
_cell.length_a   1.000
_cell.length_b   1.000
_cell.length_c   1.000
_cell.angle_alpha   90.00
_cell.angle_beta   90.00
_cell.angle_gamma   90.00
#
_symmetry.space_group_name_H-M   'P 1'
#
loop_
_entity.id
_entity.type
_entity.pdbx_description
1 polymer ?
#
loop_
_entity_poly.entity_id
_entity_poly.type
_entity_poly.pdbx_seq_one_letter_code
_entity_poly.pdbx_strand_id
1 'polypeptide(L)'
;MGINAPEIGEEGYEEAKEFLNETWMWEEVKLDVDDEKQYDTYYRILAVVYVNETNVNEKMVKEGYAEVMYIPPSEFDCREWV
;
A
#
# COMPACT_ATOMS: atom_id res chain seq x y z
N MET A 1 -0.89 -4.04 -0.30
CA MET A 1 -0.05 -5.19 0.08
C MET A 1 1.41 -4.76 0.10
N GLY A 2 2.27 -5.41 0.90
CA GLY A 2 3.70 -5.07 0.94
C GLY A 2 4.07 -3.90 1.86
N ILE A 3 3.08 -3.27 2.52
CA ILE A 3 3.29 -2.13 3.44
C ILE A 3 2.45 -2.28 4.70
N ASN A 4 2.87 -1.57 5.75
CA ASN A 4 2.19 -1.41 7.03
C ASN A 4 2.11 0.08 7.38
N ALA A 5 0.93 0.68 7.27
CA ALA A 5 0.67 2.05 7.69
C ALA A 5 0.20 2.06 9.17
N PRO A 6 0.39 3.17 9.91
CA PRO A 6 -0.12 3.29 11.27
C PRO A 6 -1.63 3.06 11.36
N GLU A 7 -2.06 2.32 12.37
CA GLU A 7 -3.46 2.03 12.63
C GLU A 7 -4.18 3.21 13.31
N ILE A 8 -5.51 3.19 13.34
CA ILE A 8 -6.31 4.25 13.99
C ILE A 8 -5.87 4.41 15.46
N GLY A 9 -5.39 5.60 15.80
CA GLY A 9 -4.93 5.94 17.15
C GLY A 9 -3.42 5.78 17.37
N GLU A 10 -2.68 5.29 16.37
CA GLU A 10 -1.21 5.31 16.35
C GLU A 10 -0.68 6.66 15.82
N GLU A 11 0.54 7.00 16.21
CA GLU A 11 1.24 8.18 15.71
C GLU A 11 1.48 8.05 14.19
N GLY A 12 1.18 9.11 13.43
CA GLY A 12 1.31 9.12 11.97
C GLY A 12 0.06 8.69 11.19
N TYR A 13 -1.01 8.22 11.87
CA TYR A 13 -2.23 7.77 11.20
C TYR A 13 -2.93 8.89 10.43
N GLU A 14 -3.15 10.06 11.06
CA GLU A 14 -3.86 11.15 10.39
C GLU A 14 -3.02 11.69 9.23
N GLU A 15 -1.70 11.82 9.41
CA GLU A 15 -0.78 12.28 8.38
C GLU A 15 -0.75 11.33 7.17
N ALA A 16 -0.68 10.02 7.39
CA ALA A 16 -0.71 9.02 6.31
C ALA A 16 -2.03 9.03 5.54
N LYS A 17 -3.15 9.20 6.26
CA LYS A 17 -4.49 9.28 5.68
C LYS A 17 -4.70 10.58 4.91
N GLU A 18 -4.29 11.71 5.46
CA GLU A 18 -4.35 13.02 4.79
C GLU A 18 -3.50 13.02 3.53
N PHE A 19 -2.28 12.48 3.57
CA PHE A 19 -1.43 12.35 2.39
C PHE A 19 -2.12 11.63 1.22
N LEU A 20 -2.77 10.49 1.48
CA LEU A 20 -3.52 9.77 0.45
C LEU A 20 -4.70 10.59 -0.10
N ASN A 21 -5.47 11.23 0.79
CA ASN A 21 -6.64 12.02 0.38
C ASN A 21 -6.23 13.27 -0.41
N GLU A 22 -5.20 13.99 0.01
CA GLU A 22 -4.76 15.19 -0.70
C GLU A 22 -4.13 14.85 -2.05
N THR A 23 -3.47 13.70 -2.17
CA THR A 23 -2.73 13.34 -3.39
C THR A 23 -3.62 12.69 -4.46
N TRP A 24 -4.55 11.81 -4.08
CA TRP A 24 -5.27 10.95 -5.04
C TRP A 24 -6.77 10.78 -4.77
N MET A 25 -7.38 11.64 -3.97
CA MET A 25 -8.82 11.54 -3.76
C MET A 25 -9.57 11.80 -5.08
N TRP A 26 -10.53 10.91 -5.36
CA TRP A 26 -11.35 10.90 -6.58
C TRP A 26 -10.61 10.50 -7.87
N GLU A 27 -9.37 10.04 -7.78
CA GLU A 27 -8.62 9.52 -8.94
C GLU A 27 -9.06 8.09 -9.31
N GLU A 28 -8.87 7.72 -10.57
CA GLU A 28 -9.01 6.33 -11.02
C GLU A 28 -7.78 5.52 -10.59
N VAL A 29 -8.02 4.36 -9.99
CA VAL A 29 -6.97 3.44 -9.53
C VAL A 29 -6.95 2.17 -10.37
N LYS A 30 -5.75 1.63 -10.59
CA LYS A 30 -5.53 0.26 -11.06
C LYS A 30 -5.01 -0.57 -9.91
N LEU A 31 -5.49 -1.80 -9.81
CA LEU A 31 -5.01 -2.78 -8.85
C LEU A 31 -4.21 -3.83 -9.61
N ASP A 32 -2.94 -3.99 -9.21
CA ASP A 32 -2.12 -5.12 -9.61
C ASP A 32 -2.22 -6.17 -8.50
N VAL A 33 -3.01 -7.21 -8.75
CA VAL A 33 -3.43 -8.20 -7.74
C VAL A 33 -2.41 -9.32 -7.69
N ASP A 34 -1.97 -9.69 -6.49
CA ASP A 34 -0.94 -10.71 -6.29
C ASP A 34 -1.34 -12.07 -6.87
N ASP A 35 -0.60 -12.51 -7.89
CA ASP A 35 -0.78 -13.79 -8.57
C ASP A 35 -0.52 -15.01 -7.65
N GLU A 36 0.37 -14.89 -6.67
CA GLU A 36 0.68 -15.98 -5.73
C GLU A 36 -0.34 -16.08 -4.60
N LYS A 37 -0.93 -14.94 -4.20
CA LYS A 37 -1.91 -14.87 -3.12
C LYS A 37 -2.86 -13.68 -3.23
N GLN A 38 -3.98 -13.88 -3.92
CA GLN A 38 -4.97 -12.82 -4.18
C GLN A 38 -5.72 -12.31 -2.94
N TYR A 39 -5.89 -13.13 -1.90
CA TYR A 39 -6.68 -12.79 -0.72
C TYR A 39 -5.99 -13.14 0.60
N ASP A 40 -6.26 -12.34 1.64
CA ASP A 40 -5.94 -12.70 3.02
C ASP A 40 -7.07 -13.50 3.70
N THR A 41 -6.87 -13.83 4.98
CA THR A 41 -7.83 -14.61 5.79
C THR A 41 -9.14 -13.88 6.07
N TYR A 42 -9.18 -12.57 5.82
CA TYR A 42 -10.37 -11.71 5.96
C TYR A 42 -11.02 -11.42 4.60
N TYR A 43 -10.58 -12.09 3.52
CA TYR A 43 -11.05 -11.89 2.15
C TYR A 43 -10.80 -10.48 1.60
N ARG A 44 -9.77 -9.79 2.08
CA ARG A 44 -9.30 -8.54 1.48
C ARG A 44 -8.41 -8.85 0.27
N ILE A 45 -8.53 -8.05 -0.78
CA ILE A 45 -7.67 -8.18 -1.97
C ILE A 45 -6.25 -7.76 -1.61
N LEU A 46 -5.28 -8.60 -1.93
CA LEU A 46 -3.85 -8.29 -1.84
C LEU A 46 -3.38 -7.76 -3.19
N ALA A 47 -3.08 -6.45 -3.22
CA ALA A 47 -2.66 -5.77 -4.44
C ALA A 47 -1.66 -4.63 -4.18
N VAL A 48 -0.95 -4.24 -5.23
CA VAL A 48 -0.29 -2.94 -5.37
C VAL A 48 -1.26 -1.98 -6.06
N VAL A 49 -1.41 -0.78 -5.49
CA VAL A 49 -2.30 0.24 -6.03
C VAL A 49 -1.51 1.19 -6.91
N TYR A 50 -2.02 1.44 -8.12
CA TYR A 50 -1.46 2.39 -9.06
C TYR A 50 -2.45 3.51 -9.37
N VAL A 51 -1.98 4.75 -9.33
CA VAL A 51 -2.67 5.91 -9.92
C VAL A 51 -1.82 6.39 -11.08
N ASN A 52 -2.38 6.35 -12.29
CA ASN A 52 -1.63 6.49 -13.54
C ASN A 52 -0.47 5.47 -13.63
N GLU A 53 0.78 5.92 -13.53
CA GLU A 53 2.00 5.09 -13.52
C GLU A 53 2.68 5.05 -12.13
N THR A 54 2.05 5.65 -11.11
CA THR A 54 2.64 5.77 -9.77
C THR A 54 2.21 4.62 -8.87
N ASN A 55 3.18 3.85 -8.36
CA ASN A 55 2.96 2.88 -7.29
C ASN A 55 2.70 3.62 -5.97
N VAL A 56 1.45 3.59 -5.50
CA VAL A 56 1.03 4.26 -4.27
C VAL A 56 1.71 3.64 -3.05
N ASN A 57 1.83 2.31 -3.01
CA ASN A 57 2.40 1.60 -1.88
C ASN A 57 3.87 1.98 -1.66
N GLU A 58 4.66 1.96 -2.74
CA GLU A 58 6.06 2.41 -2.73
C GLU A 58 6.18 3.88 -2.32
N LYS A 59 5.30 4.74 -2.83
CA LYS A 59 5.29 6.17 -2.48
C LYS A 59 5.02 6.39 -0.99
N MET A 60 4.09 5.65 -0.39
CA MET A 60 3.83 5.74 1.05
C MET A 60 5.07 5.37 1.88
N VAL A 61 5.83 4.35 1.45
CA VAL A 61 7.08 3.96 2.14
C VAL A 61 8.13 5.05 2.02
N LYS A 62 8.38 5.55 0.79
CA LYS A 62 9.41 6.55 0.53
C LYS A 62 9.17 7.88 1.24
N GLU A 63 7.91 8.26 1.43
CA GLU A 63 7.53 9.49 2.13
C GLU A 63 7.38 9.28 3.66
N GLY A 64 7.59 8.06 4.17
CA GLY A 64 7.56 7.77 5.61
C GLY A 64 6.17 7.60 6.22
N TYR A 65 5.13 7.38 5.40
CA TYR A 65 3.75 7.15 5.85
C TYR A 65 3.42 5.67 6.08
N ALA A 66 4.31 4.77 5.68
CA ALA A 66 4.19 3.33 5.93
C ALA A 66 5.57 2.67 5.97
N GLU A 67 5.65 1.50 6.60
CA GLU A 67 6.83 0.64 6.59
C GLU A 67 6.65 -0.54 5.64
N VAL A 68 7.75 -1.13 5.16
CA VAL A 68 7.69 -2.34 4.34
C VAL A 68 7.22 -3.54 5.18
N MET A 69 6.24 -4.28 4.69
CA MET A 69 5.76 -5.53 5.31
C MET A 69 5.71 -6.66 4.28
N TYR A 70 6.68 -7.55 4.35
CA TYR A 70 6.75 -8.71 3.45
C TYR A 70 5.83 -9.85 3.91
N ILE A 71 4.89 -10.26 3.06
CA ILE A 71 3.92 -11.33 3.34
C ILE A 71 4.09 -12.43 2.28
N PRO A 72 4.83 -13.51 2.56
CA PRO A 72 5.01 -14.61 1.61
C PRO A 72 3.82 -15.62 1.63
N PRO A 73 3.60 -16.36 0.53
CA PRO A 73 4.15 -16.11 -0.81
C PRO A 73 3.56 -14.84 -1.42
N SER A 74 4.32 -14.19 -2.30
CA SER A 74 3.97 -12.93 -2.95
C SER A 74 4.80 -12.80 -4.22
N GLU A 75 4.20 -12.39 -5.33
CA GLU A 75 4.93 -12.03 -6.54
C GLU A 75 5.73 -10.72 -6.37
N PHE A 76 5.24 -9.82 -5.51
CA PHE A 76 5.86 -8.53 -5.26
C PHE A 76 7.02 -8.64 -4.27
N ASP A 77 8.15 -8.01 -4.60
CA ASP A 77 9.26 -7.79 -3.68
C ASP A 77 9.25 -6.36 -3.13
N CYS A 78 8.48 -6.16 -2.06
CA CYS A 78 8.34 -4.84 -1.42
C CYS A 78 9.62 -4.32 -0.74
N ARG A 79 10.68 -5.14 -0.64
CA ARG A 79 11.98 -4.70 -0.08
C ARG A 79 12.74 -3.77 -1.02
N GLU A 80 12.34 -3.72 -2.29
CA GLU A 80 12.89 -2.80 -3.29
C GLU A 80 12.32 -1.37 -3.16
N TRP A 81 11.35 -1.14 -2.26
CA TRP A 81 10.66 0.15 -2.11
C TRP A 81 11.33 1.11 -1.12
N VAL A 82 12.36 0.65 -0.40
CA VAL A 82 13.18 1.45 0.54
C VAL A 82 14.42 2.04 -0.11
#